data_AF-A0A3S2AV23-F1
#
_entry.id   AF-A0A3S2AV23-F1
#
_cell.length_a   1.000
_cell.length_b   1.000
_cell.length_c   1.000
_cell.angle_alpha   90.00
_cell.angle_beta   90.00
_cell.angle_gamma   90.00
#
_symmetry.space_group_name_H-M   'P 1'
#
loop_
_entity.id
_entity.type
_entity.pdbx_description
1 polymer ?
#
loop_
_entity_poly.entity_id
_entity_poly.type
_entity_poly.pdbx_seq_one_letter_code
_entity_poly.pdbx_strand_id
1 'polypeptide(L)'
;MFAQAPILGSLIEPTGGDLGDYWRLGNIEPLLSKLLAKVRRGEPEMAMDAIAARGMVDAATILSRRYTLQATNVPFLGRGKQTSALSDFIGRVYEEAKADLATAMIARMRKLASECGSIAIVSPQNWYVLDGYRTFRKQLLEEGSLHVVCDLGPAAFRDMNWWAARTALSVFSNVKPESTQLSLSITLKEHKDTDEKEALARAGNFNLIPQREQRDNPDSRIVAERLSSNDYLVRHCRSRQGIKTGDDARYRRNIWEFQNWGELWRKFQSSPDSTAPFGGCSDIV
;
A
#
# COMPACT_ATOMS: atom_id res chain seq x y z
N MET A 1 -26.44 6.28 4.79
CA MET A 1 -25.44 5.51 4.02
C MET A 1 -24.24 6.36 3.59
N PHE A 2 -24.42 7.52 2.93
CA PHE A 2 -23.31 8.30 2.36
C PHE A 2 -22.83 9.53 3.16
N ALA A 3 -23.25 9.71 4.41
CA ALA A 3 -22.78 10.83 5.23
C ALA A 3 -21.24 10.84 5.40
N GLN A 4 -20.61 9.65 5.39
CA GLN A 4 -19.15 9.49 5.47
C GLN A 4 -18.49 9.34 4.08
N ALA A 5 -19.24 9.49 2.98
CA ALA A 5 -18.68 9.39 1.62
C ALA A 5 -17.51 10.33 1.33
N PRO A 6 -17.50 11.59 1.84
CA PRO A 6 -16.35 12.47 1.67
C PRO A 6 -15.05 11.94 2.32
N ILE A 7 -15.17 11.05 3.32
CA ILE A 7 -14.03 10.50 4.06
C ILE A 7 -13.66 9.11 3.53
N LEU A 8 -14.66 8.24 3.36
CA LEU A 8 -14.47 6.82 3.10
C LEU A 8 -14.49 6.47 1.60
N GLY A 9 -15.18 7.25 0.77
CA GLY A 9 -15.35 6.97 -0.65
C GLY A 9 -15.75 5.51 -0.91
N SER A 10 -14.96 4.81 -1.73
CA SER A 10 -15.20 3.42 -2.13
C SER A 10 -14.94 2.37 -1.03
N LEU A 11 -14.40 2.78 0.12
CA LEU A 11 -14.26 1.89 1.29
C LEU A 11 -15.60 1.61 1.97
N ILE A 12 -16.65 2.37 1.63
CA ILE A 12 -18.03 2.09 2.08
C ILE A 12 -18.45 0.71 1.60
N GLU A 13 -19.01 -0.08 2.51
CA GLU A 13 -19.51 -1.43 2.24
C GLU A 13 -21.03 -1.51 2.43
N PRO A 14 -21.83 -1.29 1.37
CA PRO A 14 -23.27 -1.15 1.43
C PRO A 14 -24.07 -2.29 2.09
N THR A 15 -23.51 -3.49 2.12
CA THR A 15 -24.21 -4.72 2.52
C THR A 15 -24.02 -5.08 3.99
N GLY A 16 -23.23 -4.29 4.73
CA GLY A 16 -22.93 -4.53 6.14
C GLY A 16 -21.89 -5.64 6.32
N GLY A 17 -20.82 -5.31 7.05
CA GLY A 17 -19.81 -6.25 7.52
C GLY A 17 -19.25 -5.80 8.87
N ASP A 18 -18.82 -4.53 8.97
CA ASP A 18 -18.15 -4.00 10.17
C ASP A 18 -18.73 -2.67 10.69
N LEU A 19 -19.99 -2.33 10.39
CA LEU A 19 -20.62 -1.06 10.85
C LEU A 19 -21.84 -1.27 11.77
N GLY A 20 -21.99 -2.49 12.32
CA GLY A 20 -23.13 -2.86 13.15
C GLY A 20 -24.45 -3.00 12.36
N ASP A 21 -25.47 -3.54 13.03
CA ASP A 21 -26.80 -3.86 12.51
C ASP A 21 -27.60 -2.68 11.92
N TYR A 22 -27.01 -1.49 11.80
CA TYR A 22 -27.74 -0.27 11.51
C TYR A 22 -28.28 -0.15 10.10
N TRP A 23 -27.93 -1.03 9.16
CA TRP A 23 -28.33 -0.82 7.78
C TRP A 23 -28.19 -2.06 6.89
N ARG A 24 -29.34 -2.72 6.64
CA ARG A 24 -29.47 -3.71 5.57
C ARG A 24 -29.99 -3.02 4.30
N LEU A 25 -29.31 -3.25 3.19
CA LEU A 25 -29.66 -2.79 1.84
C LEU A 25 -31.08 -3.13 1.37
N GLY A 26 -31.74 -4.10 2.01
CA GLY A 26 -33.10 -4.54 1.66
C GLY A 26 -34.19 -3.46 1.75
N ASN A 27 -33.91 -2.29 2.33
CA ASN A 27 -34.90 -1.23 2.52
C ASN A 27 -34.74 0.01 1.61
N ILE A 28 -33.72 0.09 0.75
CA ILE A 28 -33.47 1.32 -0.04
C ILE A 28 -34.33 1.39 -1.30
N GLU A 29 -34.58 0.25 -1.94
CA GLU A 29 -35.33 0.17 -3.21
C GLU A 29 -36.79 0.64 -3.10
N PRO A 30 -37.54 0.29 -2.03
CA PRO A 30 -38.88 0.85 -1.80
C PRO A 30 -38.88 2.34 -1.46
N LEU A 31 -37.84 2.82 -0.77
CA LEU A 31 -37.67 4.23 -0.37
C LEU A 31 -37.36 5.13 -1.58
N LEU A 32 -36.52 4.65 -2.51
CA LEU A 32 -36.23 5.34 -3.76
C LEU A 32 -37.47 5.40 -4.67
N SER A 33 -38.22 4.30 -4.75
CA SER A 33 -39.46 4.24 -5.52
C SER A 33 -40.49 5.26 -5.04
N LYS A 34 -40.60 5.44 -3.71
CA LYS A 34 -41.46 6.47 -3.09
C LYS A 34 -40.96 7.89 -3.35
N LEU A 35 -39.66 8.15 -3.34
CA LEU A 35 -39.08 9.46 -3.62
C LEU A 35 -39.26 9.86 -5.09
N LEU A 36 -38.96 8.95 -6.03
CA LEU A 36 -39.14 9.17 -7.47
C LEU A 36 -40.62 9.42 -7.84
N ALA A 37 -41.55 8.75 -7.17
CA ALA A 37 -42.99 8.98 -7.35
C ALA A 37 -43.48 10.34 -6.84
N LYS A 38 -42.78 10.95 -5.86
CA LYS A 38 -43.08 12.30 -5.35
C LYS A 38 -42.50 13.39 -6.24
N VAL A 39 -41.32 13.17 -6.83
CA VAL A 39 -40.66 14.14 -7.73
C VAL A 39 -41.43 14.36 -9.02
N ARG A 40 -42.14 13.33 -9.52
CA ARG A 40 -43.08 13.48 -10.64
C ARG A 40 -44.22 14.49 -10.39
N ARG A 41 -44.41 14.97 -9.15
CA ARG A 41 -45.44 15.96 -8.78
C ARG A 41 -44.98 17.42 -8.86
N GLY A 42 -43.74 17.69 -9.29
CA GLY A 42 -43.37 19.01 -9.84
C GLY A 42 -42.81 20.05 -8.88
N GLU A 43 -42.02 19.68 -7.87
CA GLU A 43 -41.28 20.63 -7.03
C GLU A 43 -39.78 20.66 -7.41
N PRO A 44 -39.19 21.84 -7.75
CA PRO A 44 -37.81 21.93 -8.23
C PRO A 44 -36.74 21.63 -7.17
N GLU A 45 -36.98 21.93 -5.88
CA GLU A 45 -36.10 21.46 -4.78
C GLU A 45 -36.14 19.93 -4.65
N MET A 46 -37.31 19.30 -4.83
CA MET A 46 -37.43 17.85 -4.83
C MET A 46 -36.68 17.19 -6.00
N ALA A 47 -36.46 17.89 -7.11
CA ALA A 47 -35.68 17.37 -8.23
C ALA A 47 -34.20 17.19 -7.88
N MET A 48 -33.59 18.13 -7.14
CA MET A 48 -32.22 18.00 -6.64
C MET A 48 -32.09 16.84 -5.64
N ASP A 49 -33.03 16.73 -4.71
CA ASP A 49 -33.06 15.64 -3.74
C ASP A 49 -33.24 14.26 -4.42
N ALA A 50 -34.04 14.17 -5.48
CA ALA A 50 -34.14 12.95 -6.26
C ALA A 50 -32.87 12.61 -7.03
N ILE A 51 -32.18 13.60 -7.61
CA ILE A 51 -30.91 13.37 -8.30
C ILE A 51 -29.86 12.87 -7.30
N ALA A 52 -29.77 13.50 -6.13
CA ALA A 52 -28.87 13.06 -5.06
C ALA A 52 -29.22 11.65 -4.57
N ALA A 53 -30.51 11.37 -4.34
CA ALA A 53 -30.98 10.03 -3.96
C ALA A 53 -30.66 8.98 -5.02
N ARG A 54 -30.80 9.32 -6.31
CA ARG A 54 -30.45 8.44 -7.41
C ARG A 54 -28.96 8.15 -7.46
N GLY A 55 -28.11 9.18 -7.36
CA GLY A 55 -26.66 9.02 -7.30
C GLY A 55 -26.21 8.17 -6.12
N MET A 56 -26.85 8.31 -4.97
CA MET A 56 -26.61 7.43 -3.81
C MET A 56 -26.98 5.97 -4.12
N VAL A 57 -28.12 5.70 -4.76
CA VAL A 57 -28.49 4.33 -5.11
C VAL A 57 -27.55 3.73 -6.15
N ASP A 58 -27.15 4.49 -7.16
CA ASP A 58 -26.22 4.02 -8.18
C ASP A 58 -24.84 3.72 -7.53
N ALA A 59 -24.34 4.58 -6.65
CA ALA A 59 -23.13 4.34 -5.88
C ALA A 59 -23.26 3.11 -4.96
N ALA A 60 -24.39 2.92 -4.31
CA ALA A 60 -24.66 1.75 -3.47
C ALA A 60 -24.62 0.47 -4.31
N THR A 61 -25.27 0.51 -5.46
CA THR A 61 -25.34 -0.60 -6.40
C THR A 61 -23.95 -0.99 -6.88
N ILE A 62 -23.11 -0.01 -7.24
CA ILE A 62 -21.71 -0.24 -7.63
C ILE A 62 -20.94 -0.88 -6.46
N LEU A 63 -21.02 -0.31 -5.27
CA LEU A 63 -20.26 -0.78 -4.10
C LEU A 63 -20.76 -2.10 -3.50
N SER A 64 -21.92 -2.60 -3.95
CA SER A 64 -22.49 -3.90 -3.54
C SER A 64 -22.20 -5.04 -4.51
N ARG A 65 -21.74 -4.72 -5.72
CA ARG A 65 -21.47 -5.72 -6.75
C ARG A 65 -20.19 -6.50 -6.45
N ARG A 66 -20.12 -7.70 -7.04
CA ARG A 66 -18.88 -8.45 -7.17
C ARG A 66 -18.33 -8.30 -8.59
N TYR A 67 -17.02 -8.21 -8.72
CA TYR A 67 -16.34 -7.91 -9.98
C TYR A 67 -15.39 -9.03 -10.39
N THR A 68 -15.48 -9.45 -11.66
CA THR A 68 -14.54 -10.41 -12.27
C THR A 68 -13.19 -9.77 -12.57
N LEU A 69 -13.17 -8.48 -12.89
CA LEU A 69 -11.96 -7.71 -13.11
C LEU A 69 -12.08 -6.34 -12.45
N GLN A 70 -11.05 -5.98 -11.69
CA GLN A 70 -10.85 -4.64 -11.16
C GLN A 70 -9.48 -4.16 -11.59
N ALA A 71 -9.40 -2.98 -12.20
CA ALA A 71 -8.14 -2.39 -12.63
C ALA A 71 -8.09 -0.92 -12.22
N THR A 72 -7.08 -0.51 -11.44
CA THR A 72 -7.01 0.87 -10.96
C THR A 72 -5.60 1.31 -10.55
N ASN A 73 -5.40 2.62 -10.46
CA ASN A 73 -4.31 3.22 -9.71
C ASN A 73 -4.87 3.61 -8.33
N VAL A 74 -4.52 2.85 -7.29
CA VAL A 74 -5.09 3.09 -5.94
C VAL A 74 -4.60 4.43 -5.39
N PRO A 75 -5.34 5.10 -4.49
CA PRO A 75 -4.90 6.38 -3.94
C PRO A 75 -3.67 6.23 -3.02
N PHE A 76 -2.66 7.09 -3.21
CA PHE A 76 -1.41 7.04 -2.43
C PHE A 76 -1.51 7.97 -1.22
N LEU A 77 -1.80 7.42 -0.04
CA LEU A 77 -1.93 8.21 1.19
C LEU A 77 -1.51 7.38 2.41
N GLY A 78 -0.25 7.55 2.80
CA GLY A 78 0.31 6.91 3.99
C GLY A 78 -0.41 7.33 5.27
N ARG A 79 -0.46 6.43 6.26
CA ARG A 79 -1.25 6.58 7.48
C ARG A 79 -1.10 7.93 8.19
N GLY A 80 0.13 8.43 8.32
CA GLY A 80 0.41 9.70 9.01
C GLY A 80 -0.18 10.95 8.35
N LYS A 81 -0.67 10.85 7.11
CA LYS A 81 -1.34 11.94 6.37
C LYS A 81 -2.85 11.79 6.34
N GLN A 82 -3.40 10.73 6.92
CA GLN A 82 -4.84 10.49 6.96
C GLN A 82 -5.48 11.31 8.08
N THR A 83 -6.74 11.70 7.90
CA THR A 83 -7.54 12.23 9.02
C THR A 83 -7.74 11.14 10.07
N SER A 84 -7.95 11.53 11.34
CA SER A 84 -8.21 10.57 12.43
C SER A 84 -9.37 9.63 12.09
N ALA A 85 -10.49 10.18 11.60
CA ALA A 85 -11.65 9.41 11.18
C ALA A 85 -11.33 8.33 10.13
N LEU A 86 -10.52 8.65 9.11
CA LEU A 86 -10.12 7.68 8.09
C LEU A 86 -9.16 6.63 8.66
N SER A 87 -8.17 7.06 9.44
CA SER A 87 -7.17 6.16 10.04
C SER A 87 -7.80 5.18 11.02
N ASP A 88 -8.76 5.65 11.83
CA ASP A 88 -9.49 4.83 12.80
C ASP A 88 -10.39 3.81 12.09
N PHE A 89 -11.10 4.24 11.04
CA PHE A 89 -11.90 3.34 10.22
C PHE A 89 -11.04 2.23 9.60
N ILE A 90 -9.93 2.60 8.95
CA ILE A 90 -9.01 1.64 8.32
C ILE A 90 -8.42 0.71 9.38
N GLY A 91 -7.98 1.24 10.53
CA GLY A 91 -7.41 0.45 11.61
C GLY A 91 -8.36 -0.60 12.17
N ARG A 92 -9.67 -0.32 12.15
CA ARG A 92 -10.72 -1.20 12.64
C ARG A 92 -11.18 -2.23 11.61
N VAL A 93 -11.33 -1.83 10.34
CA VAL A 93 -11.95 -2.66 9.29
C VAL A 93 -10.92 -3.41 8.44
N TYR A 94 -9.72 -2.84 8.31
CA TYR A 94 -8.63 -3.35 7.48
C TYR A 94 -7.33 -3.38 8.29
N GLU A 95 -7.37 -4.02 9.46
CA GLU A 95 -6.26 -4.00 10.42
C GLU A 95 -4.94 -4.45 9.77
N GLU A 96 -4.97 -5.51 8.97
CA GLU A 96 -3.81 -6.08 8.27
C GLU A 96 -3.18 -5.09 7.27
N ALA A 97 -4.00 -4.18 6.73
CA ALA A 97 -3.66 -3.25 5.66
C ALA A 97 -3.60 -1.79 6.16
N LYS A 98 -3.50 -1.58 7.48
CA LYS A 98 -3.69 -0.29 8.15
C LYS A 98 -2.56 0.73 7.98
N ALA A 99 -1.48 0.36 7.31
CA ALA A 99 -0.29 1.21 7.17
C ALA A 99 -0.43 2.25 6.03
N ASP A 100 -1.31 2.02 5.06
CA ASP A 100 -1.55 2.93 3.92
C ASP A 100 -2.99 2.81 3.41
N LEU A 101 -3.53 3.90 2.86
CA LEU A 101 -4.83 3.88 2.19
C LEU A 101 -4.80 2.98 0.94
N ALA A 102 -3.68 2.95 0.21
CA ALA A 102 -3.48 2.09 -0.95
C ALA A 102 -3.75 0.63 -0.57
N THR A 103 -3.16 0.13 0.51
CA THR A 103 -3.36 -1.26 0.95
C THR A 103 -4.76 -1.53 1.48
N ALA A 104 -5.38 -0.57 2.17
CA ALA A 104 -6.79 -0.68 2.55
C ALA A 104 -7.70 -0.78 1.32
N MET A 105 -7.40 -0.03 0.24
CA MET A 105 -8.12 -0.14 -1.03
C MET A 105 -7.90 -1.50 -1.69
N ILE A 106 -6.68 -2.05 -1.67
CA ILE A 106 -6.41 -3.40 -2.18
C ILE A 106 -7.25 -4.44 -1.40
N ALA A 107 -7.30 -4.34 -0.07
CA ALA A 107 -8.13 -5.22 0.76
C ALA A 107 -9.62 -5.08 0.43
N ARG A 108 -10.10 -3.84 0.21
CA ARG A 108 -11.49 -3.59 -0.26
C ARG A 108 -11.74 -4.21 -1.64
N MET A 109 -10.81 -4.07 -2.57
CA MET A 109 -10.92 -4.66 -3.91
C MET A 109 -10.98 -6.19 -3.83
N ARG A 110 -10.20 -6.82 -2.94
CA ARG A 110 -10.32 -8.27 -2.67
C ARG A 110 -11.70 -8.67 -2.17
N LYS A 111 -12.28 -7.90 -1.25
CA LYS A 111 -13.67 -8.10 -0.83
C LYS A 111 -14.62 -7.96 -2.03
N LEU A 112 -14.44 -6.96 -2.90
CA LEU A 112 -15.29 -6.73 -4.07
C LEU A 112 -15.08 -7.72 -5.23
N ALA A 113 -14.04 -8.56 -5.21
CA ALA A 113 -13.81 -9.53 -6.27
C ALA A 113 -14.85 -10.66 -6.22
N SER A 114 -15.29 -11.13 -7.38
CA SER A 114 -15.98 -12.42 -7.47
C SER A 114 -15.03 -13.55 -7.09
N GLU A 115 -15.56 -14.76 -6.91
CA GLU A 115 -14.72 -15.95 -6.90
C GLU A 115 -13.85 -15.98 -8.16
N CYS A 116 -12.55 -16.23 -7.99
CA CYS A 116 -11.54 -16.18 -9.05
C CYS A 116 -11.39 -14.82 -9.77
N GLY A 117 -11.99 -13.74 -9.25
CA GLY A 117 -11.89 -12.41 -9.84
C GLY A 117 -10.46 -11.86 -9.77
N SER A 118 -10.03 -11.16 -10.82
CA SER A 118 -8.69 -10.59 -10.98
C SER A 118 -8.65 -9.12 -10.60
N ILE A 119 -7.54 -8.71 -10.00
CA ILE A 119 -7.28 -7.36 -9.52
C ILE A 119 -5.93 -6.93 -10.09
N ALA A 120 -5.93 -5.86 -10.88
CA ALA A 120 -4.75 -5.19 -11.42
C ALA A 120 -4.62 -3.81 -10.74
N ILE A 121 -3.47 -3.56 -10.11
CA ILE A 121 -3.25 -2.34 -9.35
C ILE A 121 -1.92 -1.69 -9.70
N VAL A 122 -1.94 -0.37 -9.84
CA VAL A 122 -0.76 0.47 -9.66
C VAL A 122 -0.79 0.99 -8.23
N SER A 123 0.27 0.73 -7.45
CA SER A 123 0.32 1.03 -6.02
C SER A 123 1.73 1.40 -5.55
N PRO A 124 1.90 2.01 -4.36
CA PRO A 124 3.23 2.16 -3.77
C PRO A 124 3.84 0.78 -3.50
N GLN A 125 5.12 0.59 -3.80
CA GLN A 125 5.83 -0.68 -3.64
C GLN A 125 6.06 -1.06 -2.16
N ASN A 126 5.89 -0.13 -1.23
CA ASN A 126 6.17 -0.32 0.20
C ASN A 126 5.60 -1.62 0.79
N TRP A 127 4.39 -2.00 0.37
CA TRP A 127 3.72 -3.18 0.88
C TRP A 127 4.36 -4.50 0.44
N TYR A 128 5.23 -4.51 -0.58
CA TYR A 128 6.01 -5.70 -0.97
C TYR A 128 7.05 -6.10 0.09
N VAL A 129 7.57 -5.15 0.88
CA VAL A 129 8.77 -5.39 1.68
C VAL A 129 8.63 -5.01 3.15
N LEU A 130 8.00 -3.86 3.45
CA LEU A 130 8.02 -3.30 4.81
C LEU A 130 7.29 -4.20 5.82
N ASP A 131 7.83 -4.28 7.03
CA ASP A 131 7.35 -5.18 8.08
C ASP A 131 5.88 -4.96 8.46
N GLY A 132 5.42 -3.70 8.48
CA GLY A 132 4.04 -3.34 8.79
C GLY A 132 2.98 -3.92 7.84
N TYR A 133 3.36 -4.54 6.72
CA TYR A 133 2.47 -5.19 5.76
C TYR A 133 2.63 -6.72 5.72
N ARG A 134 3.43 -7.30 6.64
CA ARG A 134 3.76 -8.73 6.67
C ARG A 134 2.52 -9.63 6.70
N THR A 135 1.57 -9.34 7.59
CA THR A 135 0.32 -10.11 7.70
C THR A 135 -0.50 -10.04 6.41
N PHE A 136 -0.67 -8.84 5.86
CA PHE A 136 -1.39 -8.63 4.60
C PHE A 136 -0.76 -9.39 3.42
N ARG A 137 0.57 -9.31 3.27
CA ARG A 137 1.30 -10.05 2.22
C ARG A 137 1.10 -11.55 2.36
N LYS A 138 1.25 -12.07 3.57
CA LYS A 138 1.12 -13.50 3.84
C LYS A 138 -0.27 -13.99 3.45
N GLN A 139 -1.34 -13.32 3.89
CA GLN A 139 -2.71 -13.64 3.51
C GLN A 139 -2.91 -13.58 1.99
N LEU A 140 -2.39 -12.54 1.32
CA LEU A 140 -2.47 -12.41 -0.14
C LEU A 140 -1.80 -13.57 -0.87
N LEU A 141 -0.64 -14.03 -0.40
CA LEU A 141 0.11 -15.11 -1.02
C LEU A 141 -0.42 -16.51 -0.66
N GLU A 142 -1.18 -16.65 0.42
CA GLU A 142 -1.80 -17.92 0.84
C GLU A 142 -3.17 -18.15 0.21
N GLU A 143 -3.92 -17.08 -0.05
CA GLU A 143 -5.32 -17.14 -0.48
C GLU A 143 -5.54 -16.62 -1.91
N GLY A 144 -4.55 -15.94 -2.49
CA GLY A 144 -4.62 -15.34 -3.81
C GLY A 144 -3.53 -15.86 -4.74
N SER A 145 -3.82 -15.94 -6.03
CA SER A 145 -2.86 -16.29 -7.07
C SER A 145 -2.25 -15.02 -7.65
N LEU A 146 -0.96 -14.81 -7.38
CA LEU A 146 -0.18 -13.70 -7.90
C LEU A 146 0.26 -14.02 -9.33
N HIS A 147 -0.09 -13.15 -10.27
CA HIS A 147 0.15 -13.34 -11.70
C HIS A 147 1.21 -12.41 -12.25
N VAL A 148 1.26 -11.16 -11.79
CA VAL A 148 2.24 -10.17 -12.25
C VAL A 148 2.81 -9.41 -11.06
N VAL A 149 4.13 -9.31 -11.04
CA VAL A 149 4.94 -8.48 -10.13
C VAL A 149 5.83 -7.60 -11.00
N CYS A 150 5.43 -6.36 -11.19
CA CYS A 150 6.21 -5.39 -11.96
C CYS A 150 6.74 -4.30 -11.02
N ASP A 151 8.06 -4.23 -10.86
CA ASP A 151 8.76 -3.13 -10.18
C ASP A 151 8.95 -1.97 -11.17
N LEU A 152 7.98 -1.05 -11.18
CA LEU A 152 8.07 0.18 -11.98
C LEU A 152 9.13 1.14 -11.44
N GLY A 153 9.48 1.03 -10.16
CA GLY A 153 10.48 1.86 -9.49
C GLY A 153 10.11 3.34 -9.39
N PRO A 154 11.11 4.25 -9.27
CA PRO A 154 10.90 5.70 -9.25
C PRO A 154 10.51 6.20 -10.65
N ALA A 155 9.94 7.41 -10.78
CA ALA A 155 9.56 7.98 -12.08
C ALA A 155 8.65 7.04 -12.91
N ALA A 156 7.59 6.51 -12.27
CA ALA A 156 6.59 5.68 -12.94
C ALA A 156 5.46 6.50 -13.59
N PHE A 157 5.40 7.81 -13.33
CA PHE A 157 4.38 8.73 -13.86
C PHE A 157 5.08 9.89 -14.57
N ARG A 158 4.52 10.35 -15.69
CA ARG A 158 5.08 11.44 -16.52
C ARG A 158 5.22 12.75 -15.75
N ASP A 159 4.19 13.12 -15.00
CA ASP A 159 4.10 14.43 -14.33
C ASP A 159 4.59 14.42 -12.87
N MET A 160 5.02 13.27 -12.35
CA MET A 160 5.58 13.19 -10.99
C MET A 160 7.09 13.07 -11.03
N ASN A 161 7.74 14.07 -10.43
CA ASN A 161 9.18 14.10 -10.18
C ASN A 161 9.67 12.81 -9.49
N TRP A 162 10.96 12.50 -9.69
CA TRP A 162 11.69 11.33 -9.21
C TRP A 162 11.62 11.04 -7.68
N TRP A 163 11.13 11.97 -6.87
CA TRP A 163 10.89 11.78 -5.43
C TRP A 163 9.57 11.06 -5.11
N ALA A 164 8.75 10.77 -6.13
CA ALA A 164 7.59 9.92 -6.02
C ALA A 164 7.92 8.59 -5.33
N ALA A 165 6.98 8.08 -4.53
CA ALA A 165 7.08 6.76 -3.93
C ALA A 165 7.42 5.71 -5.01
N ARG A 166 8.33 4.78 -4.69
CA ARG A 166 8.58 3.62 -5.56
C ARG A 166 7.25 2.97 -5.88
N THR A 167 6.97 2.76 -7.17
CA THR A 167 5.66 2.30 -7.64
C THR A 167 5.77 0.86 -8.14
N ALA A 168 4.71 0.09 -7.98
CA ALA A 168 4.60 -1.27 -8.47
C ALA A 168 3.29 -1.45 -9.25
N LEU A 169 3.33 -2.29 -10.28
CA LEU A 169 2.16 -2.86 -10.93
C LEU A 169 2.03 -4.31 -10.49
N SER A 170 0.87 -4.67 -9.92
CA SER A 170 0.59 -6.03 -9.46
C SER A 170 -0.70 -6.53 -10.08
N VAL A 171 -0.72 -7.79 -10.51
CA VAL A 171 -1.94 -8.48 -10.93
C VAL A 171 -2.07 -9.77 -10.15
N PHE A 172 -3.22 -10.00 -9.52
CA PHE A 172 -3.50 -11.22 -8.78
C PHE A 172 -5.00 -11.54 -8.82
N SER A 173 -5.35 -12.81 -8.62
CA SER A 173 -6.74 -13.26 -8.56
C SER A 173 -7.11 -13.74 -7.16
N ASN A 174 -8.37 -13.57 -6.79
CA ASN A 174 -8.93 -14.04 -5.53
C ASN A 174 -9.29 -15.53 -5.63
N VAL A 175 -8.26 -16.34 -5.82
CA VAL A 175 -8.31 -17.80 -5.87
C VAL A 175 -7.04 -18.33 -5.23
N LYS A 176 -7.15 -19.44 -4.50
CA LYS A 176 -6.01 -20.06 -3.83
C LYS A 176 -4.97 -20.50 -4.88
N PRO A 177 -3.67 -20.23 -4.66
CA PRO A 177 -2.63 -20.62 -5.60
C PRO A 177 -2.44 -22.14 -5.63
N GLU A 178 -2.23 -22.66 -6.83
CA GLU A 178 -1.72 -24.02 -7.02
C GLU A 178 -0.25 -24.12 -6.59
N SER A 179 0.21 -25.34 -6.30
CA SER A 179 1.62 -25.57 -5.90
C SER A 179 2.65 -25.15 -6.95
N THR A 180 2.21 -25.10 -8.22
CA THR A 180 3.00 -24.73 -9.40
C THR A 180 2.74 -23.30 -9.87
N GLN A 181 2.02 -22.48 -9.10
CA GLN A 181 1.70 -21.10 -9.47
C GLN A 181 2.97 -20.28 -9.72
N LEU A 182 3.07 -19.71 -10.92
CA LEU A 182 4.14 -18.82 -11.35
C LEU A 182 3.60 -17.40 -11.50
N SER A 183 4.43 -16.43 -11.18
CA SER A 183 4.16 -15.01 -11.45
C SER A 183 5.14 -14.49 -12.51
N LEU A 184 4.61 -13.68 -13.41
CA LEU A 184 5.38 -12.84 -14.32
C LEU A 184 6.11 -11.76 -13.52
N SER A 185 7.41 -11.64 -13.72
CA SER A 185 8.23 -10.68 -13.02
C SER A 185 8.94 -9.75 -13.99
N ILE A 186 8.72 -8.44 -13.81
CA ILE A 186 9.26 -7.39 -14.66
C ILE A 186 9.94 -6.34 -13.77
N THR A 187 11.16 -5.93 -14.10
CA THR A 187 11.89 -4.90 -13.37
C THR A 187 12.23 -3.76 -14.30
N LEU A 188 11.69 -2.58 -14.01
CA LEU A 188 11.88 -1.34 -14.78
C LEU A 188 12.49 -0.21 -13.93
N LYS A 189 12.87 -0.52 -12.68
CA LYS A 189 13.33 0.44 -11.68
C LYS A 189 14.60 1.22 -12.05
N GLU A 190 15.43 0.65 -12.93
CA GLU A 190 16.68 1.27 -13.39
C GLU A 190 16.45 2.33 -14.47
N HIS A 191 15.30 2.30 -15.13
CA HIS A 191 14.93 3.25 -16.18
C HIS A 191 14.25 4.47 -15.56
N LYS A 192 14.54 5.66 -16.10
CA LYS A 192 13.98 6.93 -15.60
C LYS A 192 12.96 7.55 -16.54
N ASP A 193 13.00 7.17 -17.82
CA ASP A 193 12.08 7.63 -18.83
C ASP A 193 10.81 6.77 -18.86
N THR A 194 9.64 7.39 -18.84
CA THR A 194 8.37 6.66 -18.79
C THR A 194 8.02 5.98 -20.10
N ASP A 195 8.41 6.54 -21.24
CA ASP A 195 8.10 5.97 -22.55
C ASP A 195 9.03 4.77 -22.83
N GLU A 196 10.30 4.83 -22.39
CA GLU A 196 11.21 3.70 -22.34
C GLU A 196 10.64 2.55 -21.48
N LYS A 197 10.12 2.85 -20.29
CA LYS A 197 9.46 1.85 -19.44
C LYS A 197 8.26 1.22 -20.11
N GLU A 198 7.41 2.02 -20.77
CA GLU A 198 6.27 1.51 -21.50
C GLU A 198 6.73 0.54 -22.61
N ALA A 199 7.73 0.94 -23.40
CA ALA A 199 8.28 0.11 -24.46
C ALA A 199 8.86 -1.21 -23.92
N LEU A 200 9.62 -1.16 -22.83
CA LEU A 200 10.20 -2.35 -22.19
C LEU A 200 9.14 -3.28 -21.58
N ALA A 201 8.11 -2.71 -20.95
CA ALA A 201 6.97 -3.49 -20.44
C ALA A 201 6.26 -4.24 -21.57
N ARG A 202 6.12 -3.61 -22.74
CA ARG A 202 5.49 -4.21 -23.93
C ARG A 202 6.39 -5.19 -24.67
N ALA A 203 7.71 -5.00 -24.61
CA ALA A 203 8.68 -5.88 -25.26
C ALA A 203 8.63 -7.33 -24.73
N GLY A 204 8.04 -7.55 -23.55
CA GLY A 204 7.81 -8.90 -23.03
C GLY A 204 9.06 -9.57 -22.47
N ASN A 205 10.05 -8.79 -22.03
CA ASN A 205 11.17 -9.32 -21.27
C ASN A 205 10.73 -9.51 -19.80
N PHE A 206 10.53 -10.76 -19.42
CA PHE A 206 10.09 -11.11 -18.07
C PHE A 206 10.81 -12.34 -17.54
N ASN A 207 10.84 -12.44 -16.22
CA ASN A 207 11.18 -13.67 -15.53
C ASN A 207 9.91 -14.37 -15.04
N LEU A 208 9.98 -15.68 -14.83
CA LEU A 208 8.97 -16.42 -14.09
C LEU A 208 9.51 -16.69 -12.69
N ILE A 209 8.74 -16.31 -11.68
CA ILE A 209 9.06 -16.55 -10.27
C ILE A 209 7.99 -17.45 -9.64
N PRO A 210 8.36 -18.52 -8.92
CA PRO A 210 7.38 -19.32 -8.21
C PRO A 210 6.77 -18.55 -7.04
N GLN A 211 5.44 -18.52 -6.96
CA GLN A 211 4.75 -17.83 -5.86
C GLN A 211 5.10 -18.43 -4.49
N ARG A 212 5.32 -19.75 -4.43
CA ARG A 212 5.75 -20.45 -3.21
C ARG A 212 7.03 -19.83 -2.62
N GLU A 213 7.98 -19.44 -3.47
CA GLU A 213 9.24 -18.84 -3.04
C GLU A 213 9.03 -17.45 -2.43
N GLN A 214 8.05 -16.69 -2.94
CA GLN A 214 7.68 -15.39 -2.37
C GLN A 214 6.96 -15.54 -1.02
N ARG A 215 6.10 -16.55 -0.90
CA ARG A 215 5.40 -16.87 0.36
C ARG A 215 6.39 -17.29 1.45
N ASP A 216 7.35 -18.16 1.09
CA ASP A 216 8.32 -18.75 2.00
C ASP A 216 9.53 -17.81 2.27
N ASN A 217 9.67 -16.73 1.49
CA ASN A 217 10.60 -15.64 1.73
C ASN A 217 10.36 -15.04 3.13
N PRO A 218 11.39 -14.64 3.91
CA PRO A 218 11.20 -13.99 5.20
C PRO A 218 10.24 -12.80 5.12
N ASP A 219 9.27 -12.79 6.02
CA ASP A 219 8.16 -11.83 6.08
C ASP A 219 7.27 -11.80 4.82
N SER A 220 7.28 -12.90 4.07
CA SER A 220 6.58 -13.13 2.81
C SER A 220 6.80 -11.99 1.83
N ARG A 221 8.04 -11.49 1.74
CA ARG A 221 8.41 -10.36 0.88
C ARG A 221 8.25 -10.75 -0.58
N ILE A 222 7.69 -9.83 -1.35
CA ILE A 222 7.50 -9.97 -2.79
C ILE A 222 8.65 -9.22 -3.48
N VAL A 223 9.43 -9.93 -4.28
CA VAL A 223 10.58 -9.38 -4.99
C VAL A 223 10.45 -9.70 -6.47
N ALA A 224 10.66 -8.70 -7.33
CA ALA A 224 10.60 -8.86 -8.79
C ALA A 224 11.84 -9.55 -9.38
N GLU A 225 12.78 -9.98 -8.54
CA GLU A 225 14.04 -10.62 -8.92
C GLU A 225 14.07 -12.05 -8.39
N ARG A 226 14.88 -12.90 -9.01
CA ARG A 226 15.08 -14.26 -8.51
C ARG A 226 15.72 -14.21 -7.13
N LEU A 227 15.16 -14.96 -6.19
CA LEU A 227 15.74 -15.09 -4.87
C LEU A 227 17.09 -15.84 -4.98
N SER A 228 18.07 -15.36 -4.22
CA SER A 228 19.34 -16.08 -4.07
C SER A 228 19.14 -17.31 -3.19
N SER A 229 19.84 -18.40 -3.50
CA SER A 229 19.91 -19.59 -2.64
C SER A 229 20.87 -19.42 -1.45
N ASN A 230 21.54 -18.27 -1.34
CA ASN A 230 22.48 -17.99 -0.26
C ASN A 230 21.74 -17.75 1.07
N ASP A 231 22.44 -18.00 2.18
CA ASP A 231 21.90 -17.72 3.51
C ASP A 231 21.67 -16.23 3.73
N TYR A 232 20.58 -15.90 4.42
CA TYR A 232 20.29 -14.52 4.80
C TYR A 232 21.34 -13.99 5.78
N LEU A 233 21.80 -12.76 5.56
CA LEU A 233 22.76 -12.08 6.45
C LEU A 233 22.32 -12.06 7.91
N VAL A 234 21.01 -12.05 8.20
CA VAL A 234 20.47 -12.10 9.56
C VAL A 234 20.86 -13.37 10.33
N ARG A 235 21.20 -14.46 9.63
CA ARG A 235 21.71 -15.70 10.24
C ARG A 235 23.15 -15.56 10.74
N HIS A 236 23.94 -14.68 10.11
CA HIS A 236 25.36 -14.51 10.39
C HIS A 236 25.64 -13.24 11.19
N CYS A 237 24.81 -12.21 11.05
CA CYS A 237 25.05 -10.87 11.57
C CYS A 237 23.82 -10.34 12.30
N ARG A 238 24.03 -9.73 13.47
CA ARG A 238 23.00 -8.94 14.18
C ARG A 238 23.33 -7.47 14.05
N SER A 239 22.44 -6.69 13.45
CA SER A 239 22.52 -5.24 13.54
C SER A 239 22.04 -4.81 14.93
N ARG A 240 22.96 -4.33 15.78
CA ARG A 240 22.64 -3.91 17.16
C ARG A 240 22.05 -2.50 17.23
N GLN A 241 22.25 -1.70 16.18
CA GLN A 241 21.85 -0.30 16.10
C GLN A 241 21.59 0.05 14.63
N GLY A 242 20.43 0.65 14.32
CA GLY A 242 20.19 1.26 13.01
C GLY A 242 20.94 2.59 12.85
N ILE A 243 20.56 3.41 11.86
CA ILE A 243 21.02 4.81 11.79
C ILE A 243 20.42 5.54 13.00
N LYS A 244 21.27 6.04 13.90
CA LYS A 244 20.87 6.69 15.15
C LYS A 244 21.02 8.20 14.95
N THR A 245 20.07 9.00 15.47
CA THR A 245 20.26 9.82 16.71
C THR A 245 19.20 10.87 17.02
N GLY A 246 18.13 10.46 17.69
CA GLY A 246 17.06 11.37 18.10
C GLY A 246 17.43 12.51 19.07
N ASP A 247 18.71 12.84 19.28
CA ASP A 247 19.20 14.07 19.94
C ASP A 247 20.74 14.21 19.90
N ASP A 248 21.40 13.86 18.80
CA ASP A 248 22.86 13.94 18.75
C ASP A 248 23.43 15.32 18.99
N ALA A 249 22.78 16.35 18.44
CA ALA A 249 23.19 17.71 18.68
C ALA A 249 23.05 18.13 20.17
N ARG A 250 22.42 17.32 21.03
CA ARG A 250 22.42 17.53 22.49
C ARG A 250 23.55 16.78 23.20
N TYR A 251 23.87 15.56 22.75
CA TYR A 251 24.77 14.66 23.47
C TYR A 251 26.14 14.47 22.81
N ARG A 252 26.31 14.87 21.54
CA ARG A 252 27.60 14.89 20.84
C ARG A 252 28.10 16.31 20.69
N ARG A 253 29.38 16.51 20.93
CA ARG A 253 30.10 17.76 20.68
C ARG A 253 31.37 17.45 19.92
N ASN A 254 31.86 18.37 19.11
CA ASN A 254 33.16 18.20 18.49
C ASN A 254 34.27 18.46 19.52
N ILE A 255 35.38 17.71 19.46
CA ILE A 255 36.53 17.88 20.36
C ILE A 255 37.09 19.31 20.38
N TRP A 256 36.94 20.08 19.29
CA TRP A 256 37.43 21.45 19.17
C TRP A 256 36.49 22.51 19.74
N GLU A 257 35.27 22.14 20.15
CA GLU A 257 34.35 23.08 20.80
C GLU A 257 34.79 23.44 22.23
N PHE A 258 35.70 22.65 22.82
CA PHE A 258 36.22 22.86 24.17
C PHE A 258 37.75 22.87 24.19
N GLN A 259 38.34 23.81 24.93
CA GLN A 259 39.79 23.79 25.19
C GLN A 259 40.20 22.64 26.13
N ASN A 260 39.30 22.26 27.04
CA ASN A 260 39.41 21.10 27.92
C ASN A 260 38.00 20.58 28.24
N TRP A 261 37.79 19.28 28.14
CA TRP A 261 36.50 18.60 28.23
C TRP A 261 36.42 17.68 29.47
N GLY A 262 37.45 17.65 30.32
CA GLY A 262 37.40 17.05 31.65
C GLY A 262 37.04 15.55 31.67
N GLU A 263 36.60 15.07 32.84
CA GLU A 263 36.27 13.65 33.07
C GLU A 263 34.81 13.28 32.74
N LEU A 264 33.96 14.29 32.49
CA LEU A 264 32.52 14.09 32.23
C LEU A 264 32.25 13.61 30.80
N TRP A 265 33.19 13.82 29.87
CA TRP A 265 33.04 13.50 28.45
C TRP A 265 33.97 12.35 28.05
N ARG A 266 33.53 11.50 27.13
CA ARG A 266 34.30 10.37 26.59
C ARG A 266 34.43 10.48 25.07
N LYS A 267 35.54 10.00 24.53
CA LYS A 267 35.77 9.90 23.08
C LYS A 267 34.67 9.06 22.43
N PHE A 268 34.09 9.58 21.36
CA PHE A 268 33.08 8.91 20.57
C PHE A 268 33.55 8.76 19.12
N GLN A 269 33.51 7.53 18.60
CA GLN A 269 33.85 7.26 17.20
C GLN A 269 32.57 7.04 16.39
N SER A 270 32.39 7.84 15.34
CA SER A 270 31.28 7.79 14.40
C SER A 270 31.70 7.19 13.05
N SER A 271 30.74 7.00 12.14
CA SER A 271 31.03 6.57 10.77
C SER A 271 31.75 7.69 10.01
N PRO A 272 32.93 7.43 9.41
CA PRO A 272 33.63 8.47 8.65
C PRO A 272 32.98 8.72 7.29
N ASP A 273 33.12 9.93 6.75
CA ASP A 273 32.63 10.29 5.41
C ASP A 273 33.41 9.60 4.27
N SER A 274 34.61 9.10 4.57
CA SER A 274 35.46 8.36 3.63
C SER A 274 36.35 7.36 4.36
N THR A 275 36.82 6.33 3.65
CA THR A 275 37.73 5.33 4.22
C THR A 275 39.11 5.94 4.46
N ALA A 276 39.45 6.16 5.72
CA ALA A 276 40.76 6.68 6.13
C ALA A 276 41.22 6.04 7.46
N PRO A 277 42.54 5.92 7.70
CA PRO A 277 43.06 5.57 9.02
C PRO A 277 42.51 6.54 10.08
N PHE A 278 41.87 6.01 11.13
CA PHE A 278 41.32 6.78 12.26
C PHE A 278 40.17 7.76 11.92
N GLY A 279 39.40 7.49 10.85
CA GLY A 279 38.20 8.27 10.53
C GLY A 279 37.11 8.22 11.61
N GLY A 280 36.32 9.29 11.71
CA GLY A 280 35.14 9.37 12.60
C GLY A 280 35.46 9.67 14.07
N CYS A 281 36.69 10.08 14.41
CA CYS A 281 37.14 10.31 15.80
C CYS A 281 37.03 11.78 16.26
N SER A 282 36.11 12.56 15.69
CA SER A 282 35.97 14.00 15.97
C SER A 282 35.11 14.33 17.20
N ASP A 283 34.35 13.36 17.71
CA ASP A 283 33.25 13.62 18.61
C ASP A 283 33.52 13.16 20.05
N ILE A 284 32.80 13.77 20.99
CA ILE A 284 32.75 13.41 22.40
C ILE A 284 31.30 13.25 22.86
N VAL A 285 31.05 12.33 23.81
CA VAL A 285 29.73 12.02 24.40
C VAL A 285 29.80 11.82 25.92
#